data_AF-A0A3A9SH07-F1
#
_entry.id   AF-A0A3A9SH07-F1
#
_cell.length_a   1.000
_cell.length_b   1.000
_cell.length_c   1.000
_cell.angle_alpha   90.00
_cell.angle_beta   90.00
_cell.angle_gamma   90.00
#
_symmetry.space_group_name_H-M   'P 1'
#
loop_
_entity.id
_entity.type
_entity.pdbx_description
1 polymer ?
#
loop_
_entity_poly.entity_id
_entity_poly.type
_entity_poly.pdbx_seq_one_letter_code
_entity_poly.pdbx_strand_id
1 'polypeptide(L)'
;MSNRTFTIRARVTPEEMQIINDRMEAVGINNVSTYLRKLVLTGYVIEMDMSDFKEILRLVHICSNNLNQYARRANETGSIYKTDIDDLKRSHEQILCLLGEILDKLGSMQ
;
A
#
# COMPACT_ATOMS: atom_id res chain seq x y z
N MET A 1 -37.27 16.23 -12.94
CA MET A 1 -36.27 15.15 -12.79
C MET A 1 -35.88 14.71 -14.19
N SER A 2 -34.61 14.83 -14.59
CA SER A 2 -34.18 14.40 -15.93
C SER A 2 -34.28 12.87 -16.02
N ASN A 3 -34.86 12.37 -17.11
CA ASN A 3 -34.97 10.92 -17.34
C ASN A 3 -33.58 10.31 -17.56
N ARG A 4 -33.33 9.15 -16.93
CA ARG A 4 -32.07 8.42 -17.08
C ARG A 4 -32.16 7.55 -18.33
N THR A 5 -31.51 7.98 -19.42
CA THR A 5 -31.60 7.33 -20.74
C THR A 5 -30.49 6.31 -21.01
N PHE A 6 -29.36 6.41 -20.32
CA PHE A 6 -28.19 5.56 -20.55
C PHE A 6 -28.09 4.40 -19.56
N THR A 7 -27.66 3.23 -20.05
CA THR A 7 -27.46 2.01 -19.24
C THR A 7 -25.99 1.60 -19.26
N ILE A 8 -25.43 1.33 -18.07
CA ILE A 8 -24.08 0.76 -17.89
C ILE A 8 -24.27 -0.70 -17.48
N ARG A 9 -23.61 -1.64 -18.18
CA ARG A 9 -23.65 -3.08 -17.87
C ARG A 9 -22.25 -3.58 -17.60
N ALA A 10 -22.08 -4.34 -16.52
CA ALA A 10 -20.85 -5.06 -16.20
C ALA A 10 -21.20 -6.56 -16.04
N ARG A 11 -20.34 -7.44 -16.56
CA ARG A 11 -20.42 -8.87 -16.29
C ARG A 11 -19.62 -9.15 -15.03
N VAL A 12 -20.19 -9.90 -14.11
CA VAL A 12 -19.56 -10.28 -12.84
C VAL A 12 -19.73 -11.77 -12.60
N THR A 13 -18.80 -12.35 -11.85
CA THR A 13 -18.93 -13.71 -11.34
C THR A 13 -19.94 -13.78 -10.18
N PRO A 14 -20.42 -14.97 -9.81
CA PRO A 14 -21.29 -15.12 -8.62
C PRO A 14 -20.63 -14.62 -7.33
N GLU A 15 -19.32 -14.84 -7.18
CA GLU A 15 -18.54 -14.38 -6.02
C GLU A 15 -18.47 -12.85 -5.95
N GLU A 16 -18.19 -12.20 -7.09
CA GLU A 16 -18.18 -10.74 -7.19
C GLU A 16 -19.56 -10.14 -6.89
N MET A 17 -20.63 -10.79 -7.35
CA MET A 17 -22.00 -10.36 -7.06
C MET A 17 -22.33 -10.46 -5.57
N GLN A 18 -21.86 -11.49 -4.89
CA GLN A 18 -22.02 -11.63 -3.44
C GLN A 18 -21.34 -10.47 -2.70
N ILE A 19 -20.08 -10.17 -3.04
CA ILE A 19 -19.33 -9.06 -2.44
C ILE A 19 -20.04 -7.72 -2.68
N ILE A 20 -20.60 -7.50 -3.87
CA ILE A 20 -21.38 -6.29 -4.19
C ILE A 20 -22.61 -6.18 -3.29
N ASN A 21 -23.34 -7.28 -3.09
CA ASN A 21 -24.53 -7.30 -2.24
C ASN A 21 -24.18 -7.06 -0.76
N ASP A 22 -23.16 -7.72 -0.23
CA ASP A 22 -22.72 -7.56 1.16
C ASP A 22 -22.31 -6.11 1.46
N ARG A 23 -21.55 -5.49 0.55
CA ARG A 23 -21.16 -4.07 0.68
C ARG A 23 -22.34 -3.12 0.52
N MET A 24 -23.29 -3.45 -0.35
CA MET A 24 -24.50 -2.67 -0.55
C MET A 24 -25.37 -2.69 0.72
N GLU A 25 -25.56 -3.85 1.34
CA GLU A 25 -26.27 -4.01 2.61
C GLU A 25 -25.57 -3.27 3.75
N ALA A 26 -24.24 -3.35 3.84
CA ALA A 26 -23.47 -2.65 4.86
C ALA A 26 -23.65 -1.11 4.84
N VAL A 27 -23.99 -0.53 3.69
CA VAL A 27 -24.24 0.91 3.51
C VAL A 27 -25.75 1.23 3.55
N GLY A 28 -26.60 0.23 3.79
CA GLY A 28 -28.06 0.40 3.93
C GLY A 28 -28.78 0.73 2.63
N ILE A 29 -28.21 0.35 1.48
CA ILE A 29 -28.83 0.60 0.15
C ILE A 29 -29.49 -0.69 -0.31
N ASN A 30 -30.75 -0.63 -0.75
CA ASN A 30 -31.49 -1.84 -1.17
C ASN A 30 -31.51 -2.04 -2.70
N ASN A 31 -30.87 -1.15 -3.46
CA ASN A 31 -30.89 -1.16 -4.90
C ASN A 31 -29.47 -1.08 -5.48
N VAL A 32 -29.07 -2.13 -6.18
CA VAL A 32 -27.73 -2.27 -6.78
C VAL A 32 -27.41 -1.11 -7.74
N SER A 33 -28.36 -0.68 -8.58
CA SER A 33 -28.12 0.45 -9.49
C SER A 33 -27.91 1.77 -8.75
N THR A 34 -28.52 1.94 -7.57
CA THR A 34 -28.33 3.12 -6.72
C THR A 34 -26.99 3.04 -6.00
N TYR A 35 -26.64 1.86 -5.48
CA TYR A 35 -25.34 1.60 -4.87
C TYR A 35 -24.19 1.84 -5.85
N LEU A 36 -24.23 1.20 -7.02
CA LEU A 36 -23.21 1.36 -8.06
C LEU A 36 -23.12 2.78 -8.58
N ARG A 37 -24.25 3.48 -8.76
CA ARG A 37 -24.22 4.88 -9.18
C ARG A 37 -23.58 5.77 -8.12
N LYS A 38 -23.93 5.58 -6.84
CA LYS A 38 -23.33 6.33 -5.75
C LYS A 38 -21.82 6.03 -5.68
N LEU A 39 -21.44 4.77 -5.82
CA LEU A 39 -20.04 4.35 -5.84
C LEU A 39 -19.27 4.95 -7.03
N VAL A 40 -19.83 4.96 -8.24
CA VAL A 40 -19.15 5.48 -9.44
C VAL A 40 -19.11 7.01 -9.46
N LEU A 41 -20.15 7.69 -8.95
CA LEU A 41 -20.20 9.16 -8.91
C LEU A 41 -19.44 9.76 -7.73
N THR A 42 -19.30 9.01 -6.63
CA THR A 42 -18.61 9.47 -5.40
C THR A 42 -17.24 8.83 -5.22
N GLY A 43 -16.96 7.74 -5.94
CA GLY A 43 -15.68 7.04 -5.85
C GLY A 43 -14.56 7.89 -6.42
N TYR A 44 -13.59 8.23 -5.58
CA TYR A 44 -12.31 8.73 -6.03
C TYR A 44 -11.50 7.54 -6.55
N VAL A 45 -11.07 7.60 -7.81
CA VAL A 45 -10.03 6.69 -8.30
C VAL A 45 -8.71 7.24 -7.79
N ILE A 46 -8.22 6.68 -6.68
CA ILE A 46 -6.92 7.04 -6.13
C ILE A 46 -5.86 6.28 -6.92
N GLU A 47 -5.26 6.95 -7.90
CA GLU A 47 -4.00 6.49 -8.47
C GLU A 47 -2.90 6.85 -7.47
N MET A 48 -2.53 5.88 -6.63
CA MET A 48 -1.42 6.03 -5.70
C MET A 48 -0.12 5.66 -6.41
N ASP A 49 0.76 6.64 -6.58
CA ASP A 49 2.14 6.39 -7.00
C ASP A 49 2.88 5.65 -5.86
N MET A 50 3.17 4.36 -6.09
CA MET A 50 3.85 3.49 -5.13
C MET A 50 5.38 3.50 -5.30
N SER A 51 5.94 4.41 -6.10
CA SER A 51 7.38 4.47 -6.37
C SER A 51 8.20 4.65 -5.08
N ASP A 52 7.73 5.51 -4.16
CA ASP A 52 8.39 5.75 -2.87
C ASP A 52 8.42 4.48 -2.00
N PHE A 53 7.34 3.71 -1.96
CA PHE A 53 7.28 2.42 -1.24
C PHE A 53 8.23 1.38 -1.83
N LYS A 54 8.40 1.35 -3.16
CA LYS A 54 9.35 0.44 -3.82
C LYS A 54 10.79 0.77 -3.43
N GLU A 55 11.12 2.05 -3.28
CA GLU A 55 12.46 2.47 -2.86
C GLU A 55 12.75 2.08 -1.40
N ILE A 56 11.77 2.22 -0.50
CA ILE A 56 11.89 1.72 0.87
C ILE A 56 12.12 0.21 0.89
N LEU A 57 11.34 -0.56 0.11
CA LEU A 57 11.51 -2.01 0.03
C LEU A 57 12.92 -2.39 -0.45
N ARG A 58 13.45 -1.66 -1.44
CA ARG A 58 14.83 -1.83 -1.92
C ARG A 58 15.86 -1.60 -0.81
N LEU A 59 15.72 -0.52 -0.06
CA LEU A 59 16.64 -0.18 1.05
C LEU A 59 16.55 -1.18 2.20
N VAL A 60 15.34 -1.64 2.56
CA VAL A 60 15.15 -2.70 3.55
C VAL A 60 15.84 -3.98 3.12
N HIS A 61 15.72 -4.38 1.84
CA HIS A 61 16.43 -5.55 1.32
C HIS A 61 17.95 -5.41 1.42
N ILE A 62 18.50 -4.22 1.12
CA ILE A 62 19.93 -3.95 1.27
C ILE A 62 20.34 -4.07 2.74
N CYS A 63 19.60 -3.45 3.66
CA CYS A 63 19.80 -3.58 5.10
C CYS A 63 19.79 -5.04 5.57
N SER A 64 18.78 -5.83 5.18
CA SER A 64 18.67 -7.24 5.52
C SER A 64 19.83 -8.07 4.97
N ASN A 65 20.26 -7.81 3.73
CA ASN A 65 21.40 -8.50 3.13
C ASN A 65 22.71 -8.16 3.84
N ASN A 66 22.92 -6.88 4.19
CA ASN A 66 24.09 -6.44 4.95
C ASN A 66 24.09 -7.09 6.35
N LEU A 67 22.95 -7.09 7.03
CA LEU A 67 22.79 -7.73 8.34
C LEU A 67 23.07 -9.23 8.29
N ASN A 68 22.62 -9.92 7.24
CA ASN A 68 22.90 -11.33 7.04
C ASN A 68 24.39 -11.61 6.76
N GLN A 69 25.06 -10.72 6.01
CA GLN A 69 26.51 -10.78 5.83
C GLN A 69 27.27 -10.58 7.15
N TYR A 70 26.82 -9.65 8.01
CA TYR A 70 27.45 -9.43 9.32
C TYR A 70 27.24 -10.63 10.24
N ALA A 71 26.04 -11.21 10.28
CA ALA A 71 25.78 -12.43 11.05
C ALA A 71 26.70 -13.58 10.60
N ARG A 72 26.87 -13.74 9.28
CA ARG A 72 27.78 -14.75 8.73
C ARG A 72 29.24 -14.49 9.10
N ARG A 73 29.74 -13.25 8.96
CA ARG A 73 31.11 -12.88 9.35
C ARG A 73 31.36 -13.03 10.85
N ALA A 74 30.37 -12.70 11.68
CA ALA A 74 30.43 -12.91 13.12
C ALA A 74 30.55 -14.40 13.45
N ASN A 75 29.78 -15.26 12.76
CA ASN A 75 29.85 -16.70 12.94
C ASN A 75 31.18 -17.29 12.45
N GLU A 76 31.78 -16.72 11.40
CA GLU A 76 33.04 -17.18 10.81
C GLU A 76 34.29 -16.69 11.57
N THR A 77 34.27 -15.46 12.11
CA THR A 77 35.46 -14.82 12.72
C THR A 77 35.33 -14.56 14.22
N GLY A 78 34.15 -14.75 14.80
CA GLY A 78 33.87 -14.47 16.23
C GLY A 78 33.87 -12.98 16.59
N SER A 79 33.99 -12.06 15.63
CA SER A 79 34.01 -10.61 15.89
C SER A 79 33.15 -9.84 14.88
N ILE A 80 32.58 -8.72 15.35
CA ILE A 80 31.82 -7.76 14.53
C ILE A 80 32.56 -6.42 14.58
N TYR A 81 32.86 -5.84 13.42
CA TYR A 81 33.53 -4.55 13.34
C TYR A 81 32.55 -3.41 13.57
N LYS A 82 33.00 -2.37 14.29
CA LYS A 82 32.18 -1.18 14.59
C LYS A 82 31.72 -0.46 13.31
N THR A 83 32.57 -0.42 12.28
CA THR A 83 32.27 0.15 10.97
C THR A 83 31.08 -0.50 10.28
N ASP A 84 30.95 -1.83 10.40
CA ASP A 84 29.83 -2.59 9.85
C ASP A 84 28.49 -2.21 10.52
N ILE A 85 28.53 -2.00 11.84
CA ILE A 85 27.36 -1.56 12.63
C ILE A 85 26.99 -0.11 12.27
N ASP A 86 27.98 0.76 12.10
CA ASP A 86 27.75 2.17 11.75
C ASP A 86 27.14 2.32 10.35
N ASP A 87 27.57 1.49 9.39
CA ASP A 87 26.97 1.47 8.04
C ASP A 87 25.53 0.92 8.04
N LEU A 88 25.24 -0.09 8.86
CA LEU A 88 23.87 -0.58 9.06
C LEU A 88 22.96 0.50 9.66
N LYS A 89 23.45 1.23 10.68
CA LYS A 89 22.71 2.33 11.30
C LYS A 89 22.37 3.42 10.30
N ARG A 90 23.33 3.84 9.46
CA ARG A 90 23.09 4.84 8.42
C ARG A 90 22.00 4.41 7.44
N SER A 91 22.03 3.16 6.97
CA SER A 91 21.01 2.67 6.06
C SER A 91 19.63 2.58 6.73
N HIS A 92 19.59 2.26 8.03
CA HIS A 92 18.35 2.26 8.81
C HIS A 92 17.78 3.68 9.01
N GLU A 93 18.63 4.67 9.28
CA GLU A 93 18.24 6.08 9.37
C GLU A 93 17.65 6.59 8.05
N GLN A 94 18.22 6.21 6.90
CA GLN A 94 17.68 6.54 5.58
C GLN A 94 16.27 5.96 5.35
N ILE A 95 16.05 4.71 5.77
CA ILE A 95 14.73 4.07 5.71
C ILE A 95 13.71 4.85 6.56
N LEU A 96 14.09 5.25 7.78
CA LEU A 96 13.22 6.00 8.69
C LEU A 96 12.85 7.38 8.12
N CYS A 97 13.79 8.09 7.49
CA CYS A 97 13.51 9.36 6.82
C CYS A 97 12.49 9.19 5.69
N LEU A 98 12.69 8.21 4.80
CA LEU A 98 11.77 7.96 3.67
C LEU A 98 10.38 7.54 4.15
N LEU A 99 10.28 6.75 5.22
CA LEU A 99 8.99 6.42 5.84
C LEU A 99 8.29 7.68 6.38
N GLY A 100 9.04 8.61 6.99
CA GLY A 100 8.52 9.90 7.44
C GLY A 100 7.97 10.73 6.28
N GLU A 101 8.72 10.85 5.17
CA GLU A 101 8.28 11.58 3.98
C GLU A 101 6.99 11.03 3.36
N ILE A 102 6.83 9.69 3.34
CA ILE A 102 5.60 9.05 2.88
C ILE A 102 4.44 9.34 3.83
N LEU A 103 4.66 9.24 5.14
CA LEU A 103 3.62 9.52 6.14
C LEU A 103 3.15 10.97 6.06
N ASP A 104 4.06 11.92 5.85
CA ASP A 104 3.73 13.33 5.64
C ASP A 104 2.92 13.54 4.35
N LYS A 105 3.33 12.90 3.24
CA LYS A 105 2.58 12.92 1.98
C LYS A 105 1.18 12.37 2.15
N LEU A 106 1.01 11.20 2.79
CA LEU A 106 -0.30 10.59 3.03
C LEU A 106 -1.16 11.40 4.00
N GLY A 107 -0.57 12.00 5.04
CA GLY A 107 -1.26 12.89 5.98
C GLY A 107 -1.74 14.18 5.33
N SER A 108 -1.00 14.69 4.33
CA SER A 108 -1.39 15.88 3.56
C SER A 108 -2.48 15.62 2.51
N MET A 109 -2.85 14.35 2.27
CA MET A 109 -3.94 13.96 1.36
C MET A 109 -5.32 13.89 2.05
N GLN A 110 -5.45 14.43 3.28
CA GLN A 110 -6.73 14.57 4.00
C GLN A 110 -7.47 15.87 3.70
#